data_AF-A0A349JYE6-F1
#
_entry.id   AF-A0A349JYE6-F1
#
_cell.length_a   1.000
_cell.length_b   1.000
_cell.length_c   1.000
_cell.angle_alpha   90.00
_cell.angle_beta   90.00
_cell.angle_gamma   90.00
#
_symmetry.space_group_name_H-M   'P 1'
#
loop_
_entity.id
_entity.type
_entity.pdbx_description
1 polymer ?
#
loop_
_entity_poly.entity_id
_entity_poly.type
_entity_poly.pdbx_seq_one_letter_code
_entity_poly.pdbx_strand_id
1 'polypeptide(L)'
;MKRFISGLLAASAMGLGLAWSAPPEDFATLGKEYHSTILPLLSRYCLDCHDEASSKKGELDLERFTGLAEVRKNIKTWQHVVAQLENGEMPPKKKNRKPPSEAERAVLIGWAKRYLDTEALAQAGDPGPVLLRRLSNSEYTYTVRDLTGVSSLDPAREFPVDSAAGEGFTNTGEALVMSPSLVEKYLAAAKEIAAHAVLLPDGIGFSAFTTQRDKTNELMARIQEIYRNYTIQGKGAPVNLQGIKFNTNQGGLLPIERYLAATLGGSRDGLSPKYLALLEDSLAGNDGPGAPVLDPLRARWRKTSVNEVATLTAEVGTWQKALWKFSSIGHIGRAGGPTRWLEPVTPIQSSQEFSMALTDPGNGEDLTIYLAAGTAGDGDDGDHVLWKKPRLRMAGQPNIPLRDVASLQQRLDNYRSE
;
A
#
# COMPACT_ATOMS: atom_id res chain seq x y z
N MET A 1 -70.18 36.45 7.37
CA MET A 1 -69.46 37.15 8.46
C MET A 1 -68.10 37.56 7.97
N LYS A 2 -67.84 38.89 7.91
CA LYS A 2 -66.63 39.63 8.33
C LYS A 2 -65.27 38.88 8.27
N ARG A 3 -64.12 39.40 7.85
CA ARG A 3 -63.54 40.71 7.45
C ARG A 3 -62.03 40.41 7.26
N PHE A 4 -61.33 40.99 6.28
CA PHE A 4 -59.86 41.16 6.31
C PHE A 4 -59.55 42.33 5.35
N ILE A 5 -59.54 43.59 5.82
CA ILE A 5 -58.46 44.38 6.44
C ILE A 5 -57.18 44.42 5.61
N SER A 6 -57.04 45.54 4.90
CA SER A 6 -55.83 46.07 4.26
C SER A 6 -54.78 46.48 5.30
N GLY A 7 -53.51 46.21 5.01
CA GLY A 7 -52.37 46.75 5.74
C GLY A 7 -51.23 47.06 4.77
N LEU A 8 -51.04 48.35 4.45
CA LEU A 8 -49.88 48.86 3.74
C LEU A 8 -48.79 49.12 4.78
N LEU A 9 -47.67 48.39 4.73
CA LEU A 9 -46.47 48.68 5.52
C LEU A 9 -45.49 49.46 4.62
N ALA A 10 -45.26 50.72 4.96
CA ALA A 10 -44.18 51.53 4.42
C ALA A 10 -42.89 51.22 5.20
N ALA A 11 -41.89 50.66 4.52
CA ALA A 11 -40.57 50.43 5.08
C ALA A 11 -39.68 51.66 4.83
N SER A 12 -39.38 52.43 5.88
CA SER A 12 -38.32 53.44 5.87
C SER A 12 -36.96 52.74 5.98
N ALA A 13 -36.17 52.80 4.92
CA ALA A 13 -34.76 52.40 4.95
C ALA A 13 -33.91 53.55 5.53
N MET A 14 -33.56 53.46 6.81
CA MET A 14 -32.44 54.22 7.38
C MET A 14 -31.14 53.55 6.92
N GLY A 15 -30.50 54.13 5.91
CA GLY A 15 -29.16 53.72 5.49
C GLY A 15 -28.14 54.04 6.59
N LEU A 16 -27.61 53.00 7.23
CA LEU A 16 -26.31 53.09 7.90
C LEU A 16 -25.26 53.37 6.83
N GLY A 17 -24.77 54.60 6.77
CA GLY A 17 -23.56 54.92 6.02
C GLY A 17 -22.39 54.17 6.63
N LEU A 18 -21.96 53.08 5.99
CA LEU A 18 -20.63 52.53 6.20
C LEU A 18 -19.64 53.65 5.88
N ALA A 19 -18.96 54.16 6.91
CA ALA A 19 -17.81 55.03 6.73
C ALA A 19 -16.75 54.22 5.96
N TRP A 20 -16.70 54.44 4.65
CA TRP A 20 -15.64 53.91 3.80
C TRP A 20 -14.33 54.50 4.33
N SER A 21 -13.45 53.65 4.83
CA SER A 21 -12.07 54.03 5.12
C SER A 21 -11.50 54.69 3.88
N ALA A 22 -11.00 55.92 4.03
CA ALA A 22 -10.42 56.66 2.93
C ALA A 22 -9.36 55.79 2.24
N PRO A 23 -9.28 55.78 0.90
CA PRO A 23 -8.25 55.03 0.19
C PRO A 23 -6.86 55.45 0.68
N PRO A 24 -5.88 54.53 0.71
CA PRO A 24 -4.52 54.83 1.15
C PRO A 24 -4.00 56.07 0.43
N GLU A 25 -3.46 57.02 1.20
CA GLU A 25 -2.92 58.25 0.64
C GLU A 25 -1.59 57.96 -0.06
N ASP A 26 -1.32 58.66 -1.16
CA ASP A 26 -0.02 58.57 -1.84
C ASP A 26 1.10 59.03 -0.89
N PHE A 27 2.18 58.24 -0.79
CA PHE A 27 3.37 58.58 -0.01
C PHE A 27 3.97 59.93 -0.43
N ALA A 28 3.82 60.37 -1.68
CA ALA A 28 4.26 61.70 -2.09
C ALA A 28 3.46 62.81 -1.40
N THR A 29 2.16 62.61 -1.17
CA THR A 29 1.29 63.56 -0.45
C THR A 29 1.64 63.56 1.03
N LEU A 30 1.73 62.39 1.66
CA LEU A 30 2.16 62.25 3.06
C LEU A 30 3.54 62.87 3.29
N GLY A 31 4.45 62.71 2.34
CA GLY A 31 5.81 63.26 2.41
C GLY A 31 5.82 64.78 2.28
N LYS A 32 5.01 65.38 1.41
CA LYS A 32 4.87 66.84 1.33
C LYS A 32 4.30 67.41 2.62
N GLU A 33 3.23 66.83 3.14
CA GLU A 33 2.60 67.23 4.40
C GLU A 33 3.56 67.05 5.59
N TYR A 34 4.39 66.00 5.56
CA TYR A 34 5.42 65.80 6.57
C TYR A 34 6.37 67.00 6.65
N HIS A 35 6.92 67.44 5.52
CA HIS A 35 7.85 68.56 5.49
C HIS A 35 7.18 69.91 5.78
N SER A 36 5.98 70.15 5.24
CA SER A 36 5.32 71.46 5.36
C SER A 36 4.65 71.68 6.72
N THR A 37 4.19 70.60 7.36
CA THR A 37 3.27 70.68 8.50
C THR A 37 3.80 69.93 9.71
N ILE A 38 4.21 68.68 9.55
CA ILE A 38 4.57 67.81 10.68
C ILE A 38 5.95 68.12 11.24
N LEU A 39 6.96 68.25 10.39
CA LEU A 39 8.33 68.54 10.79
C LEU A 39 8.44 69.86 11.57
N PRO A 40 7.80 70.98 11.16
CA PRO A 40 7.76 72.20 11.98
C PRO A 40 7.10 72.01 13.35
N LEU A 41 6.05 71.19 13.45
CA LEU A 41 5.39 70.87 14.72
C LEU A 41 6.31 70.03 15.63
N LEU A 42 7.04 69.06 15.07
CA LEU A 42 8.05 68.30 15.81
C LEU A 42 9.19 69.19 16.30
N SER A 43 9.70 70.08 15.44
CA SER A 43 10.75 71.03 15.83
C SER A 43 10.30 71.94 16.96
N ARG A 44 9.03 72.37 16.96
CA ARG A 44 8.49 73.28 17.97
C ARG A 44 8.18 72.60 19.31
N TYR A 45 7.69 71.36 19.28
CA TYR A 45 7.10 70.70 20.47
C TYR A 45 7.83 69.45 20.93
N CYS A 46 8.70 68.85 20.12
CA CYS A 46 9.32 67.56 20.39
C CYS A 46 10.85 67.65 20.53
N LEU A 47 11.53 68.38 19.65
CA LEU A 47 13.00 68.35 19.55
C LEU A 47 13.73 68.93 20.78
N ASP A 48 13.13 69.81 21.59
CA ASP A 48 13.75 70.27 22.84
C ASP A 48 14.10 69.14 23.84
N CYS A 49 13.52 67.94 23.68
CA CYS A 49 13.78 66.77 24.52
C CYS A 49 14.09 65.49 23.74
N HIS A 50 13.74 65.45 22.45
CA HIS A 50 13.90 64.29 21.56
C HIS A 50 14.79 64.62 20.35
N ASP A 51 15.90 65.32 20.59
CA ASP A 51 16.99 65.52 19.62
C ASP A 51 18.18 64.61 19.95
N GLU A 52 19.22 64.62 19.11
CA GLU A 52 20.41 63.78 19.35
C GLU A 52 21.04 64.05 20.73
N ALA A 53 21.14 65.34 21.10
CA ALA A 53 21.81 65.79 22.33
C ALA A 53 21.02 65.52 23.63
N SER A 54 19.68 65.57 23.56
CA SER A 54 18.76 65.45 24.70
C SER A 54 18.05 64.11 24.75
N SER A 55 18.22 63.24 23.74
CA SER A 55 17.71 61.86 23.70
C SER A 55 18.07 61.03 24.95
N LYS A 56 19.11 61.40 25.70
CA LYS A 56 19.42 60.82 27.03
C LYS A 56 18.34 61.02 28.09
N LYS A 57 17.40 61.96 27.90
CA LYS A 57 16.27 62.24 28.81
C LYS A 57 14.94 61.64 28.34
N GLY A 58 14.82 61.31 27.05
CA GLY A 58 13.57 60.86 26.43
C GLY A 58 13.67 59.53 25.67
N GLU A 59 14.85 58.90 25.66
CA GLU A 59 15.19 57.60 25.03
C GLU A 59 14.80 57.47 23.54
N LEU A 60 14.50 58.60 22.88
CA LEU A 60 14.07 58.66 21.49
C LEU A 60 14.63 59.92 20.83
N ASP A 61 15.33 59.73 19.72
CA ASP A 61 15.78 60.78 18.82
C ASP A 61 14.80 60.91 17.64
N LEU A 62 14.12 62.05 17.58
CA LEU A 62 13.20 62.42 16.51
C LEU A 62 13.87 63.32 15.45
N GLU A 63 15.05 63.87 15.70
CA GLU A 63 15.79 64.74 14.78
C GLU A 63 16.23 63.99 13.52
N ARG A 64 16.54 62.69 13.66
CA ARG A 64 16.88 61.81 12.54
C ARG A 64 15.77 61.64 11.49
N PHE A 65 14.51 61.98 11.80
CA PHE A 65 13.40 61.87 10.87
C PHE A 65 13.28 63.13 10.00
N THR A 66 14.29 63.38 9.16
CA THR A 66 14.33 64.58 8.30
C THR A 66 13.33 64.52 7.14
N GLY A 67 12.89 63.31 6.75
CA GLY A 67 11.89 63.10 5.72
C GLY A 67 11.10 61.81 5.91
N LEU A 68 10.15 61.57 5.01
CA LEU A 68 9.28 60.39 5.06
C LEU A 68 10.06 59.08 4.90
N ALA A 69 11.19 59.06 4.19
CA ALA A 69 11.97 57.84 3.99
C ALA A 69 12.48 57.24 5.31
N GLU A 70 12.87 58.10 6.26
CA GLU A 70 13.35 57.73 7.59
C GLU A 70 12.19 57.26 8.47
N VAL A 71 11.03 57.92 8.33
CA VAL A 71 9.77 57.54 8.99
C VAL A 71 9.38 56.12 8.58
N ARG A 72 9.40 55.82 7.27
CA ARG A 72 9.09 54.50 6.69
C ARG A 72 9.99 53.38 7.22
N LYS A 73 11.25 53.67 7.53
CA LYS A 73 12.19 52.69 8.10
C LYS A 73 11.94 52.38 9.59
N ASN A 74 11.11 53.16 10.30
CA ASN A 74 10.95 53.07 11.75
C ASN A 74 9.47 53.09 12.19
N ILE A 75 8.65 52.22 11.58
CA ILE A 75 7.19 52.13 11.82
C ILE A 75 6.84 52.04 13.32
N LYS A 76 7.53 51.16 14.07
CA LYS A 76 7.30 50.97 15.53
C LYS A 76 7.48 52.25 16.34
N THR A 77 8.46 53.09 15.96
CA THR A 77 8.67 54.38 16.62
C THR A 77 7.45 55.28 16.45
N TRP A 78 6.86 55.33 15.26
CA TRP A 78 5.68 56.16 14.98
C TRP A 78 4.40 55.62 15.62
N GLN A 79 4.27 54.29 15.77
CA GLN A 79 3.21 53.69 16.59
C GLN A 79 3.31 54.14 18.06
N HIS A 80 4.53 54.17 18.63
CA HIS A 80 4.76 54.69 19.98
C HIS A 80 4.47 56.18 20.09
N VAL A 81 4.88 56.99 19.10
CA VAL A 81 4.58 58.43 19.07
C VAL A 81 3.07 58.67 19.07
N VAL A 82 2.30 57.93 18.26
CA VAL A 82 0.83 58.00 18.28
C VAL A 82 0.28 57.66 19.65
N ALA A 83 0.69 56.53 20.24
CA ALA A 83 0.20 56.11 21.56
C ALA A 83 0.50 57.16 22.66
N GLN A 84 1.72 57.69 22.68
CA GLN A 84 2.15 58.72 23.64
C GLN A 84 1.38 60.03 23.47
N LEU A 85 1.18 60.44 22.22
CA LEU A 85 0.39 61.62 21.90
C LEU A 85 -1.07 61.40 22.28
N GLU A 86 -1.70 60.26 21.98
CA GLU A 86 -3.10 59.93 22.30
C GLU A 86 -3.37 59.85 23.81
N ASN A 87 -2.44 59.25 24.57
CA ASN A 87 -2.53 59.18 26.02
C ASN A 87 -2.30 60.54 26.70
N GLY A 88 -1.80 61.54 25.96
CA GLY A 88 -1.51 62.87 26.48
C GLY A 88 -0.32 62.89 27.44
N GLU A 89 0.51 61.84 27.40
CA GLU A 89 1.74 61.72 28.18
C GLU A 89 2.83 62.66 27.64
N MET A 90 2.78 62.95 26.33
CA MET A 90 3.69 63.87 25.66
C MET A 90 2.96 65.07 25.02
N PRO A 91 3.50 66.29 25.15
CA PRO A 91 4.65 66.69 25.97
C PRO A 91 4.31 66.75 27.49
N PRO A 92 5.28 66.49 28.40
CA PRO A 92 5.03 66.51 29.83
C PRO A 92 4.68 67.93 30.33
N LYS A 93 3.80 68.01 31.34
CA LYS A 93 3.38 69.29 31.95
C LYS A 93 4.57 69.97 32.65
N LYS A 94 5.23 70.92 31.97
CA LYS A 94 6.29 71.77 32.54
C LYS A 94 5.83 73.23 32.58
N LYS A 95 6.15 73.95 33.67
CA LYS A 95 5.68 75.33 33.93
C LYS A 95 6.03 76.36 32.83
N ASN A 96 7.05 76.09 32.01
CA ASN A 96 7.57 77.04 31.02
C ASN A 96 7.31 76.63 29.56
N ARG A 97 6.45 75.64 29.30
CA ARG A 97 6.18 75.18 27.93
C ARG A 97 4.69 75.17 27.64
N LYS A 98 4.31 75.82 26.54
CA LYS A 98 2.94 75.76 26.02
C LYS A 98 2.79 74.45 25.23
N PRO A 99 1.92 73.52 25.64
CA PRO A 99 1.68 72.30 24.85
C PRO A 99 1.05 72.68 23.50
N PRO A 100 1.13 71.79 22.49
CA PRO A 100 0.37 71.95 21.26
C PRO A 100 -1.12 72.12 21.58
N SER A 101 -1.81 72.95 20.80
CA SER A 101 -3.27 73.01 20.86
C SER A 101 -3.87 71.65 20.48
N GLU A 102 -5.12 71.40 20.90
CA GLU A 102 -5.80 70.14 20.55
C GLU A 102 -5.86 69.93 19.03
N ALA A 103 -6.02 71.01 18.26
CA ALA A 103 -5.98 70.96 16.80
C ALA A 103 -4.59 70.56 16.26
N GLU A 104 -3.50 71.13 16.77
CA GLU A 104 -2.14 70.75 16.36
C GLU A 104 -1.80 69.31 16.75
N ARG A 105 -2.24 68.86 17.93
CA ARG A 105 -2.09 67.47 18.38
C ARG A 105 -2.88 66.51 17.50
N ALA A 106 -4.12 66.85 17.15
CA ALA A 106 -4.94 66.07 16.23
C ALA A 106 -4.32 65.99 14.83
N VAL A 107 -3.66 67.04 14.34
CA VAL A 107 -2.92 67.03 13.07
C VAL A 107 -1.75 66.03 13.12
N LEU A 108 -0.94 66.05 14.18
CA LEU A 108 0.17 65.11 14.37
C LEU A 108 -0.30 63.65 14.41
N ILE A 109 -1.31 63.36 15.25
CA ILE A 109 -1.87 62.02 15.39
C ILE A 109 -2.53 61.58 14.07
N GLY A 110 -3.30 62.47 13.44
CA GLY A 110 -4.02 62.19 12.21
C GLY A 110 -3.09 61.84 11.06
N TRP A 111 -2.03 62.63 10.85
CA TRP A 111 -1.03 62.32 9.83
C TRP A 111 -0.31 61.01 10.14
N ALA A 112 0.14 60.80 11.39
CA ALA A 112 0.87 59.59 11.76
C ALA A 112 0.01 58.33 11.58
N LYS A 113 -1.29 58.38 11.91
CA LYS A 113 -2.23 57.28 11.64
C LYS A 113 -2.41 57.02 10.15
N ARG A 114 -2.66 58.05 9.32
CA ARG A 114 -2.78 57.88 7.86
C ARG A 114 -1.51 57.28 7.25
N TYR A 115 -0.34 57.73 7.73
CA TYR A 115 0.94 57.13 7.35
C TYR A 115 1.02 55.65 7.76
N LEU A 116 0.72 55.31 9.01
CA LEU A 116 0.77 53.93 9.49
C LEU A 116 -0.21 53.01 8.75
N ASP A 117 -1.42 53.49 8.45
CA ASP A 117 -2.42 52.76 7.66
C ASP A 117 -1.94 52.54 6.21
N THR A 118 -1.35 53.57 5.60
CA THR A 118 -0.79 53.49 4.24
C THR A 118 0.39 52.52 4.18
N GLU A 119 1.28 52.55 5.18
CA GLU A 119 2.41 51.62 5.25
C GLU A 119 1.96 50.18 5.49
N ALA A 120 0.96 49.97 6.37
CA ALA A 120 0.39 48.65 6.61
C ALA A 120 -0.26 48.07 5.34
N LEU A 121 -0.96 48.88 4.55
CA LEU A 121 -1.53 48.47 3.26
C LEU A 121 -0.44 48.22 2.21
N ALA A 122 0.62 49.02 2.19
CA ALA A 122 1.76 48.81 1.28
C ALA A 122 2.52 47.51 1.58
N GLN A 123 2.51 47.06 2.84
CA GLN A 123 3.09 45.79 3.28
C GLN A 123 2.08 44.64 3.32
N ALA A 124 0.82 44.88 2.95
CA ALA A 124 -0.21 43.85 2.97
C ALA A 124 0.15 42.72 2.00
N GLY A 125 0.32 41.51 2.55
CA GLY A 125 0.72 40.32 1.79
C GLY A 125 2.18 39.89 2.00
N ASP A 126 3.00 40.70 2.68
CA ASP A 126 4.29 40.25 3.20
C ASP A 126 4.08 39.70 4.63
N PRO A 127 4.11 38.37 4.84
CA PRO A 127 3.98 37.78 6.17
C PRO A 127 5.21 38.02 7.06
N GLY A 128 6.23 38.71 6.55
CA GLY A 128 7.51 38.89 7.19
C GLY A 128 8.42 37.67 6.99
N PRO A 129 9.54 37.60 7.74
CA PRO A 129 10.49 36.52 7.60
C PRO A 129 9.89 35.17 8.02
N VAL A 130 9.99 34.18 7.13
CA VAL A 130 9.59 32.80 7.43
C VAL A 130 10.63 32.15 8.34
N LEU A 131 10.26 31.91 9.59
CA LEU A 131 11.10 31.13 10.51
C LEU A 131 11.13 29.67 10.06
N LEU A 132 12.32 29.07 10.00
CA LEU A 132 12.47 27.64 9.83
C LEU A 132 11.77 26.94 11.00
N ARG A 133 10.76 26.13 10.70
CA ARG A 133 10.02 25.34 11.68
C ARG A 133 10.24 23.86 11.46
N ARG A 134 10.22 23.08 12.54
CA ARG A 134 10.02 21.63 12.45
C ARG A 134 8.55 21.32 12.14
N LEU A 135 8.29 20.06 11.83
CA LEU A 135 6.93 19.52 11.86
C LEU A 135 6.46 19.45 13.32
N SER A 136 5.16 19.73 13.53
CA SER A 136 4.50 19.41 14.80
C SER A 136 4.55 17.90 15.04
N ASN A 137 4.34 17.46 16.28
CA ASN A 137 4.34 16.04 16.64
C ASN A 137 3.32 15.26 15.79
N SER A 138 2.14 15.84 15.58
CA SER A 138 1.11 15.25 14.71
C SER A 138 1.54 15.22 13.25
N GLU A 139 2.04 16.35 12.70
CA GLU A 139 2.52 16.42 11.32
C GLU A 139 3.63 15.39 11.06
N TYR A 140 4.57 15.24 12.00
CA TYR A 140 5.67 14.28 11.91
C TYR A 140 5.15 12.83 11.93
N THR A 141 4.29 12.48 12.88
CA THR A 141 3.73 11.13 12.98
C THR A 141 2.93 10.75 11.73
N TYR A 142 2.07 11.63 11.22
CA TYR A 142 1.31 11.35 10.00
C TYR A 142 2.21 11.26 8.77
N THR A 143 3.20 12.15 8.62
CA THR A 143 4.15 12.10 7.51
C THR A 143 4.94 10.78 7.49
N VAL A 144 5.39 10.31 8.66
CA VAL A 144 6.09 9.01 8.76
C VAL A 144 5.16 7.85 8.41
N ARG A 145 3.91 7.87 8.86
CA ARG A 145 2.92 6.83 8.52
C ARG A 145 2.64 6.80 7.01
N ASP A 146 2.51 7.96 6.38
CA ASP A 146 2.23 8.07 4.95
C ASP A 146 3.43 7.61 4.10
N LEU A 147 4.65 8.00 4.47
CA LEU A 147 5.87 7.60 3.76
C LEU A 147 6.19 6.11 3.89
N THR A 148 5.88 5.51 5.04
CA THR A 148 6.21 4.10 5.33
C THR A 148 5.04 3.15 5.05
N GLY A 149 3.80 3.65 5.02
CA GLY A 149 2.59 2.82 5.00
C GLY A 149 2.33 2.05 6.31
N VAL A 150 3.09 2.29 7.38
CA VAL A 150 2.96 1.59 8.66
C VAL A 150 2.14 2.44 9.62
N SER A 151 0.83 2.21 9.65
CA SER A 151 -0.13 2.97 10.47
C SER A 151 0.08 2.84 11.98
N SER A 152 0.74 1.77 12.43
CA SER A 152 1.03 1.52 13.85
C SER A 152 2.22 2.33 14.40
N LEU A 153 3.01 3.01 13.55
CA LEU A 153 4.12 3.84 14.01
C LEU A 153 3.61 5.04 14.80
N ASP A 154 4.23 5.32 15.94
CA ASP A 154 3.99 6.53 16.72
C ASP A 154 5.31 7.13 17.21
N PRO A 155 6.05 7.78 16.29
CA PRO A 155 7.42 8.22 16.57
C PRO A 155 7.48 9.41 17.53
N ALA A 156 6.41 10.20 17.63
CA ALA A 156 6.35 11.37 18.50
C ALA A 156 5.80 11.08 19.92
N ARG A 157 5.51 9.81 20.26
CA ARG A 157 4.88 9.45 21.54
C ARG A 157 5.64 9.91 22.78
N GLU A 158 6.97 10.00 22.68
CA GLU A 158 7.86 10.43 23.78
C GLU A 158 8.36 11.88 23.61
N PHE A 159 7.82 12.61 22.62
CA PHE A 159 8.22 13.98 22.39
C PHE A 159 7.51 14.88 23.41
N PRO A 160 8.13 15.99 23.85
CA PRO A 160 7.42 17.02 24.60
C PRO A 160 6.22 17.50 23.79
N VAL A 161 5.14 17.86 24.48
CA VAL A 161 3.95 18.45 23.85
C VAL A 161 4.34 19.76 23.17
N ASP A 162 3.86 19.95 21.94
CA ASP A 162 4.07 21.20 21.21
C ASP A 162 3.41 22.35 21.97
N SER A 163 4.18 23.42 22.20
CA SER A 163 3.64 24.63 22.82
C SER A 163 2.72 25.35 21.83
N ALA A 164 1.67 25.98 22.34
CA ALA A 164 0.88 26.93 21.56
C ALA A 164 1.58 28.29 21.58
N ALA A 165 1.60 28.99 20.44
CA ALA A 165 1.90 30.42 20.42
C ALA A 165 0.84 31.22 21.21
N GLY A 166 1.07 32.52 21.40
CA GLY A 166 0.11 33.41 22.07
C GLY A 166 -1.31 33.35 21.47
N GLU A 167 -1.39 33.00 20.19
CA GLU A 167 -2.61 32.88 19.39
C GLU A 167 -3.33 31.51 19.53
N GLY A 168 -2.77 30.56 20.28
CA GLY A 168 -3.35 29.22 20.50
C GLY A 168 -3.01 28.16 19.44
N PHE A 169 -2.27 28.51 18.39
CA PHE A 169 -1.83 27.56 17.36
C PHE A 169 -0.55 26.81 17.77
N THR A 170 -0.51 25.50 17.50
CA THR A 170 0.63 24.61 17.82
C THR A 170 1.54 24.31 16.63
N ASN A 171 1.33 24.97 15.49
CA ASN A 171 2.10 24.79 14.26
C ASN A 171 2.86 26.05 13.82
N THR A 172 2.94 27.06 14.68
CA THR A 172 3.68 28.31 14.42
C THR A 172 5.17 28.10 14.66
N GLY A 173 6.01 28.69 13.80
CA GLY A 173 7.46 28.47 13.85
C GLY A 173 8.12 28.98 15.13
N GLU A 174 7.59 30.05 15.72
CA GLU A 174 8.06 30.61 16.99
C GLU A 174 7.78 29.70 18.21
N ALA A 175 6.73 28.88 18.17
CA ALA A 175 6.37 27.98 19.26
C ALA A 175 7.04 26.61 19.16
N LEU A 176 7.49 26.22 17.96
CA LEU A 176 8.12 24.93 17.67
C LEU A 176 9.64 24.95 17.87
N VAL A 177 10.07 25.19 19.11
CA VAL A 177 11.50 25.23 19.49
C VAL A 177 12.11 23.83 19.52
N MET A 178 13.41 23.74 19.21
CA MET A 178 14.22 22.53 19.33
C MET A 178 15.10 22.57 20.58
N SER A 179 14.98 21.55 21.44
CA SER A 179 15.88 21.33 22.57
C SER A 179 16.86 20.19 22.29
N PRO A 180 18.02 20.11 22.98
CA PRO A 180 18.93 18.97 22.88
C PRO A 180 18.24 17.63 23.18
N SER A 181 17.36 17.59 24.19
CA SER A 181 16.59 16.40 24.54
C SER A 181 15.63 15.97 23.42
N LEU A 182 15.03 16.93 22.71
CA LEU A 182 14.15 16.63 21.58
C LEU A 182 14.94 16.03 20.41
N VAL A 183 16.17 16.49 20.14
CA VAL A 183 17.05 15.87 19.13
C VAL A 183 17.33 14.40 19.44
N GLU A 184 17.58 14.07 20.71
CA GLU A 184 17.76 12.67 21.13
C GLU A 184 16.50 11.84 20.91
N LYS A 185 15.31 12.41 21.17
CA LYS A 185 14.03 11.76 20.89
C LYS A 185 13.82 11.53 19.39
N TYR A 186 14.16 12.49 18.54
CA TYR A 186 14.15 12.30 17.08
C TYR A 186 15.07 11.17 16.64
N LEU A 187 16.28 11.07 17.21
CA LEU A 187 17.20 9.97 16.88
C LEU A 187 16.65 8.61 17.32
N ALA A 188 16.05 8.53 18.51
CA ALA A 188 15.40 7.31 18.99
C ALA A 188 14.23 6.89 18.08
N ALA A 189 13.38 7.85 17.71
CA ALA A 189 12.29 7.63 16.77
C ALA A 189 12.79 7.18 15.40
N ALA A 190 13.87 7.77 14.88
CA ALA A 190 14.48 7.37 13.61
C ALA A 190 14.99 5.92 13.65
N LYS A 191 15.58 5.48 14.78
CA LYS A 191 15.99 4.08 14.97
C LYS A 191 14.80 3.13 15.00
N GLU A 192 13.71 3.52 15.65
CA GLU A 192 12.48 2.74 15.66
C GLU A 192 11.92 2.59 14.24
N ILE A 193 11.76 3.70 13.51
CA ILE A 193 11.29 3.69 12.11
C ILE A 193 12.20 2.80 11.25
N ALA A 194 13.53 2.90 11.41
CA ALA A 194 14.48 2.07 10.67
C ALA A 194 14.35 0.58 10.96
N ALA A 195 13.92 0.17 12.16
CA ALA A 195 13.69 -1.24 12.48
C ALA A 195 12.56 -1.88 11.65
N HIS A 196 11.62 -1.05 11.18
CA HIS A 196 10.53 -1.46 10.28
C HIS A 196 10.95 -1.59 8.82
N ALA A 197 12.14 -1.11 8.44
CA ALA A 197 12.63 -1.20 7.07
C ALA A 197 12.87 -2.66 6.64
N VAL A 198 12.60 -2.92 5.36
CA VAL A 198 12.84 -4.18 4.67
C VAL A 198 13.63 -3.87 3.42
N LEU A 199 14.85 -4.40 3.32
CA LEU A 199 15.68 -4.23 2.13
C LEU A 199 15.18 -5.16 1.03
N LEU A 200 14.86 -4.59 -0.13
CA LEU A 200 14.39 -5.28 -1.32
C LEU A 200 15.47 -5.21 -2.40
N PRO A 201 15.46 -6.12 -3.40
CA PRO A 201 16.41 -6.07 -4.50
C PRO A 201 16.40 -4.74 -5.29
N ASP A 202 15.25 -4.07 -5.33
CA ASP A 202 14.97 -2.85 -6.09
C ASP A 202 14.72 -1.62 -5.22
N GLY A 203 14.87 -1.71 -3.88
CA GLY A 203 14.67 -0.57 -3.00
C GLY A 203 14.48 -0.92 -1.53
N ILE A 204 13.67 -0.11 -0.85
CA ILE A 204 13.36 -0.27 0.57
C ILE A 204 11.84 -0.27 0.74
N GLY A 205 11.32 -1.30 1.37
CA GLY A 205 9.95 -1.35 1.87
C GLY A 205 9.90 -1.18 3.38
N PHE A 206 8.68 -1.13 3.92
CA PHE A 206 8.44 -1.13 5.36
C PHE A 206 7.41 -2.19 5.73
N SER A 207 7.56 -2.75 6.93
CA SER A 207 6.66 -3.75 7.51
C SER A 207 6.13 -3.25 8.84
N ALA A 208 4.91 -3.66 9.22
CA ALA A 208 4.40 -3.43 10.57
C ALA A 208 5.20 -4.17 11.66
N PHE A 209 6.03 -5.13 11.25
CA PHE A 209 6.84 -5.95 12.14
C PHE A 209 8.33 -5.58 12.06
N THR A 210 9.04 -5.77 13.16
CA THR A 210 10.48 -5.50 13.25
C THR A 210 11.33 -6.78 13.15
N THR A 211 10.75 -7.96 13.39
CA THR A 211 11.49 -9.24 13.34
C THR A 211 11.54 -9.83 11.94
N GLN A 212 12.66 -10.47 11.59
CA GLN A 212 12.82 -11.11 10.28
C GLN A 212 11.80 -12.23 10.03
N ARG A 213 11.44 -12.97 11.09
CA ARG A 213 10.45 -14.05 11.01
C ARG A 213 9.08 -13.51 10.65
N ASP A 214 8.64 -12.45 11.32
CA ASP A 214 7.30 -11.89 11.10
C ASP A 214 7.22 -11.19 9.75
N LYS A 215 8.28 -10.46 9.35
CA LYS A 215 8.43 -9.92 7.98
C LYS A 215 8.29 -11.02 6.92
N THR A 216 8.96 -12.16 7.12
CA THR A 216 8.87 -13.31 6.21
C THR A 216 7.47 -13.88 6.18
N ASN A 217 6.84 -14.08 7.34
CA ASN A 217 5.49 -14.62 7.44
C ASN A 217 4.47 -13.70 6.77
N GLU A 218 4.60 -12.39 6.95
CA GLU A 218 3.76 -11.38 6.31
C GLU A 218 3.86 -11.47 4.79
N LEU A 219 5.08 -11.47 4.24
CA LEU A 219 5.29 -11.58 2.79
C LEU A 219 4.76 -12.91 2.24
N MET A 220 4.99 -14.02 2.95
CA MET A 220 4.46 -15.32 2.58
C MET A 220 2.93 -15.35 2.61
N ALA A 221 2.30 -14.71 3.60
CA ALA A 221 0.85 -14.60 3.68
C ALA A 221 0.29 -13.78 2.51
N ARG A 222 0.95 -12.67 2.12
CA ARG A 222 0.58 -11.87 0.94
C ARG A 222 0.66 -12.69 -0.35
N ILE A 223 1.73 -13.45 -0.55
CA ILE A 223 1.88 -14.35 -1.71
C ILE A 223 0.76 -15.39 -1.71
N GLN A 224 0.50 -16.03 -0.57
CA GLN A 224 -0.57 -17.02 -0.46
C GLN A 224 -1.95 -16.42 -0.77
N GLU A 225 -2.23 -15.19 -0.32
CA GLU A 225 -3.50 -14.51 -0.59
C GLU A 225 -3.76 -14.32 -2.09
N ILE A 226 -2.72 -13.97 -2.86
CA ILE A 226 -2.83 -13.87 -4.33
C ILE A 226 -3.31 -15.19 -4.94
N TYR A 227 -2.76 -16.32 -4.47
CA TYR A 227 -3.13 -17.64 -5.00
C TYR A 227 -4.44 -18.20 -4.43
N ARG A 228 -4.86 -17.78 -3.23
CA ARG A 228 -6.15 -18.18 -2.64
C ARG A 228 -7.34 -17.79 -3.52
N ASN A 229 -7.23 -16.68 -4.25
CA ASN A 229 -8.26 -16.24 -5.19
C ASN A 229 -8.53 -17.24 -6.33
N TYR A 230 -7.57 -18.14 -6.63
CA TYR A 230 -7.64 -19.06 -7.76
C TYR A 230 -7.57 -20.54 -7.36
N THR A 231 -7.58 -20.81 -6.06
CA THR A 231 -7.40 -22.16 -5.52
C THR A 231 -8.55 -22.54 -4.59
N ILE A 232 -8.79 -23.84 -4.46
CA ILE A 232 -9.72 -24.41 -3.48
C ILE A 232 -8.93 -24.99 -2.31
N GLN A 233 -9.51 -25.02 -1.12
CA GLN A 233 -8.87 -25.70 0.01
C GLN A 233 -8.76 -27.21 -0.27
N GLY A 234 -7.54 -27.72 -0.24
CA GLY A 234 -7.31 -29.16 -0.29
C GLY A 234 -7.80 -29.85 0.97
N LYS A 235 -8.28 -31.10 0.82
CA LYS A 235 -8.43 -32.02 1.94
C LYS A 235 -7.02 -32.41 2.37
N GLY A 236 -6.55 -31.91 3.53
CA GLY A 236 -5.23 -32.24 4.05
C GLY A 236 -5.02 -33.76 4.05
N ALA A 237 -3.88 -34.22 3.50
CA ALA A 237 -3.55 -35.63 3.43
C ALA A 237 -2.59 -35.99 4.57
N PRO A 238 -2.78 -37.14 5.24
CA PRO A 238 -1.83 -37.61 6.23
C PRO A 238 -0.52 -38.01 5.52
N VAL A 239 0.57 -37.35 5.87
CA VAL A 239 1.94 -37.69 5.44
C VAL A 239 2.69 -38.25 6.64
N ASN A 240 3.28 -39.42 6.47
CA ASN A 240 4.15 -40.00 7.48
C ASN A 240 5.61 -39.58 7.19
N LEU A 241 6.19 -38.78 8.06
CA LEU A 241 7.60 -38.41 8.01
C LEU A 241 8.30 -39.08 9.18
N GLN A 242 9.09 -40.12 8.89
CA GLN A 242 9.93 -40.83 9.88
C GLN A 242 9.15 -41.35 11.10
N GLY A 243 7.93 -41.86 10.90
CA GLY A 243 7.08 -42.41 11.96
C GLY A 243 6.11 -41.41 12.58
N ILE A 244 6.23 -40.11 12.26
CA ILE A 244 5.33 -39.06 12.72
C ILE A 244 4.32 -38.74 11.61
N LYS A 245 3.02 -38.94 11.90
CA LYS A 245 1.93 -38.57 11.00
C LYS A 245 1.63 -37.08 11.12
N PHE A 246 1.84 -36.34 10.03
CA PHE A 246 1.42 -34.95 9.87
C PHE A 246 0.22 -34.90 8.94
N ASN A 247 -0.79 -34.08 9.21
CA ASN A 247 -1.72 -33.70 8.15
C ASN A 247 -1.06 -32.58 7.36
N THR A 248 -0.95 -32.70 6.03
CA THR A 248 -0.52 -31.56 5.21
C THR A 248 -1.44 -30.38 5.47
N ASN A 249 -0.87 -29.18 5.47
CA ASN A 249 -1.67 -27.96 5.44
C ASN A 249 -2.70 -28.04 4.31
N GLN A 250 -3.90 -27.50 4.56
CA GLN A 250 -4.97 -27.33 3.59
C GLN A 250 -4.56 -26.28 2.54
N GLY A 251 -3.53 -26.61 1.76
CA GLY A 251 -3.00 -25.73 0.73
C GLY A 251 -4.02 -25.49 -0.38
N GLY A 252 -3.83 -24.40 -1.11
CA GLY A 252 -4.61 -24.09 -2.29
C GLY A 252 -4.33 -25.10 -3.41
N LEU A 253 -5.33 -25.88 -3.79
CA LEU A 253 -5.30 -26.72 -4.98
C LEU A 253 -5.93 -25.97 -6.15
N LEU A 254 -5.35 -26.08 -7.34
CA LEU A 254 -6.03 -25.61 -8.54
C LEU A 254 -7.24 -26.53 -8.81
N PRO A 255 -8.46 -26.00 -8.93
CA PRO A 255 -9.63 -26.80 -9.26
C PRO A 255 -9.61 -27.22 -10.74
N ILE A 256 -8.80 -28.23 -11.09
CA ILE A 256 -8.55 -28.67 -12.48
C ILE A 256 -9.85 -28.88 -13.25
N GLU A 257 -10.87 -29.47 -12.62
CA GLU A 257 -12.19 -29.67 -13.23
C GLU A 257 -12.82 -28.37 -13.73
N ARG A 258 -12.75 -27.29 -12.93
CA ARG A 258 -13.28 -25.98 -13.31
C ARG A 258 -12.47 -25.36 -14.45
N TYR A 259 -11.15 -25.54 -14.45
CA TYR A 259 -10.30 -25.08 -15.55
C TYR A 259 -10.60 -25.83 -16.85
N LEU A 260 -10.75 -27.15 -16.82
CA LEU A 260 -11.12 -27.95 -18.00
C LEU A 260 -12.54 -27.64 -18.49
N ALA A 261 -13.49 -27.39 -17.58
CA ALA A 261 -14.82 -26.94 -17.97
C ALA A 261 -14.76 -25.58 -18.69
N ALA A 262 -13.95 -24.65 -18.19
CA ALA A 262 -13.76 -23.34 -18.80
C ALA A 262 -13.16 -23.39 -20.22
N THR A 263 -12.26 -24.33 -20.51
CA THR A 263 -11.73 -24.52 -21.88
C THR A 263 -12.77 -25.09 -22.85
N LEU A 264 -13.85 -25.68 -22.34
CA LEU A 264 -14.96 -26.24 -23.10
C LEU A 264 -16.21 -25.33 -23.12
N GLY A 265 -16.08 -24.06 -22.69
CA GLY A 265 -17.18 -23.07 -22.70
C GLY A 265 -17.94 -22.93 -21.38
N GLY A 266 -17.45 -23.53 -20.28
CA GLY A 266 -17.95 -23.31 -18.93
C GLY A 266 -17.57 -21.95 -18.34
N SER A 267 -18.07 -21.65 -17.13
CA SER A 267 -17.76 -20.39 -16.42
C SER A 267 -16.26 -20.25 -16.13
N ARG A 268 -15.75 -19.02 -16.32
CA ARG A 268 -14.36 -18.62 -16.05
C ARG A 268 -14.20 -17.91 -14.70
N ASP A 269 -15.28 -17.77 -13.93
CA ASP A 269 -15.31 -16.96 -12.72
C ASP A 269 -14.35 -17.51 -11.65
N GLY A 270 -13.51 -16.65 -11.08
CA GLY A 270 -12.54 -17.05 -10.05
C GLY A 270 -11.42 -17.98 -10.54
N LEU A 271 -11.21 -18.09 -11.86
CA LEU A 271 -10.07 -18.81 -12.42
C LEU A 271 -8.95 -17.85 -12.78
N SER A 272 -7.70 -18.33 -12.70
CA SER A 272 -6.53 -17.55 -13.09
C SER A 272 -6.48 -17.44 -14.62
N PRO A 273 -6.51 -16.23 -15.21
CA PRO A 273 -6.42 -16.08 -16.67
C PRO A 273 -5.13 -16.66 -17.23
N LYS A 274 -4.02 -16.53 -16.49
CA LYS A 274 -2.71 -17.07 -16.88
C LYS A 274 -2.72 -18.59 -16.97
N TYR A 275 -3.26 -19.28 -15.96
CA TYR A 275 -3.29 -20.74 -15.97
C TYR A 275 -4.32 -21.29 -16.96
N LEU A 276 -5.43 -20.57 -17.17
CA LEU A 276 -6.40 -20.93 -18.19
C LEU A 276 -5.79 -20.85 -19.59
N ALA A 277 -5.10 -19.76 -19.92
CA ALA A 277 -4.42 -19.60 -21.20
C ALA A 277 -3.38 -20.71 -21.44
N LEU A 278 -2.52 -20.99 -20.44
CA LEU A 278 -1.54 -22.08 -20.54
C LEU A 278 -2.20 -23.45 -20.80
N LEU A 279 -3.34 -23.72 -20.17
CA LEU A 279 -4.07 -24.97 -20.36
C LEU A 279 -4.71 -25.03 -21.75
N GLU A 280 -5.33 -23.94 -22.20
CA GLU A 280 -5.91 -23.82 -23.55
C GLU A 280 -4.86 -24.02 -24.62
N ASP A 281 -3.72 -23.33 -24.53
CA ASP A 281 -2.60 -23.47 -25.46
C ASP A 281 -2.08 -24.91 -25.49
N SER A 282 -1.94 -25.55 -24.32
CA SER A 282 -1.47 -26.93 -24.21
C SER A 282 -2.42 -27.94 -24.88
N LEU A 283 -3.72 -27.73 -24.74
CA LEU A 283 -4.77 -28.62 -25.27
C LEU A 283 -5.08 -28.35 -26.75
N ALA A 284 -4.99 -27.09 -27.19
CA ALA A 284 -5.25 -26.68 -28.56
C ALA A 284 -4.05 -26.93 -29.48
N GLY A 285 -2.83 -26.77 -28.97
CA GLY A 285 -1.59 -26.90 -29.73
C GLY A 285 -1.35 -28.29 -30.32
N ASN A 286 -0.59 -28.33 -31.41
CA ASN A 286 -0.11 -29.56 -32.07
C ASN A 286 1.43 -29.61 -32.12
N ASP A 287 2.10 -28.86 -31.24
CA ASP A 287 3.54 -28.63 -31.36
C ASP A 287 4.35 -29.81 -30.79
N GLY A 288 4.93 -30.63 -31.68
CA GLY A 288 5.92 -31.67 -31.35
C GLY A 288 5.65 -33.04 -32.00
N PRO A 289 6.67 -33.90 -32.12
CA PRO A 289 6.46 -35.31 -32.51
C PRO A 289 5.56 -36.02 -31.49
N GLY A 290 4.76 -36.99 -31.98
CA GLY A 290 3.65 -37.63 -31.27
C GLY A 290 3.88 -37.83 -29.78
N ALA A 291 3.17 -37.08 -28.95
CA ALA A 291 3.26 -37.13 -27.50
C ALA A 291 2.32 -38.24 -26.98
N PRO A 292 2.83 -39.39 -26.50
CA PRO A 292 2.01 -40.58 -26.26
C PRO A 292 0.90 -40.42 -25.22
N VAL A 293 1.05 -39.45 -24.32
CA VAL A 293 0.05 -39.12 -23.28
C VAL A 293 -0.79 -37.91 -23.67
N LEU A 294 -0.15 -36.87 -24.22
CA LEU A 294 -0.82 -35.59 -24.45
C LEU A 294 -1.70 -35.63 -25.69
N ASP A 295 -1.32 -36.34 -26.75
CA ASP A 295 -2.11 -36.38 -27.98
C ASP A 295 -3.43 -37.16 -27.83
N PRO A 296 -3.47 -38.32 -27.15
CA PRO A 296 -4.74 -38.95 -26.78
C PRO A 296 -5.60 -38.03 -25.92
N LEU A 297 -5.01 -37.32 -24.95
CA LEU A 297 -5.73 -36.39 -24.10
C LEU A 297 -6.31 -35.20 -24.90
N ARG A 298 -5.57 -34.65 -25.86
CA ARG A 298 -6.03 -33.59 -26.78
C ARG A 298 -7.18 -34.09 -27.66
N ALA A 299 -7.04 -35.29 -28.23
CA ALA A 299 -8.07 -35.92 -29.05
C ALA A 299 -9.35 -36.20 -28.23
N ARG A 300 -9.19 -36.60 -26.96
CA ARG A 300 -10.29 -36.80 -26.02
C ARG A 300 -10.97 -35.46 -25.73
N TRP A 301 -10.22 -34.44 -25.32
CA TRP A 301 -10.71 -33.10 -25.01
C TRP A 301 -11.52 -32.49 -26.16
N ARG A 302 -11.05 -32.59 -27.42
CA ARG A 302 -11.78 -32.10 -28.61
C ARG A 302 -13.16 -32.75 -28.81
N LYS A 303 -13.39 -33.93 -28.25
CA LYS A 303 -14.65 -34.69 -28.34
C LYS A 303 -15.49 -34.61 -27.06
N THR A 304 -15.00 -33.95 -26.01
CA THR A 304 -15.64 -33.88 -24.70
C THR A 304 -16.56 -32.67 -24.62
N SER A 305 -17.77 -32.86 -24.09
CA SER A 305 -18.66 -31.75 -23.73
C SER A 305 -18.45 -31.32 -22.28
N VAL A 306 -18.93 -30.12 -21.90
CA VAL A 306 -18.81 -29.60 -20.53
C VAL A 306 -19.37 -30.57 -19.48
N ASN A 307 -20.40 -31.36 -19.82
CA ASN A 307 -21.04 -32.32 -18.90
C ASN A 307 -20.18 -33.57 -18.62
N GLU A 308 -19.13 -33.80 -19.40
CA GLU A 308 -18.26 -34.99 -19.32
C GLU A 308 -16.87 -34.66 -18.74
N VAL A 309 -16.67 -33.42 -18.26
CA VAL A 309 -15.40 -32.91 -17.75
C VAL A 309 -14.87 -33.71 -16.57
N ALA A 310 -15.74 -34.29 -15.74
CA ALA A 310 -15.33 -35.11 -14.59
C ALA A 310 -14.48 -36.32 -15.03
N THR A 311 -14.86 -36.98 -16.13
CA THR A 311 -14.12 -38.13 -16.67
C THR A 311 -12.75 -37.71 -17.19
N LEU A 312 -12.69 -36.60 -17.95
CA LEU A 312 -11.43 -36.03 -18.43
C LEU A 312 -10.52 -35.61 -17.26
N THR A 313 -11.10 -35.05 -16.21
CA THR A 313 -10.37 -34.66 -15.00
C THR A 313 -9.77 -35.87 -14.28
N ALA A 314 -10.51 -36.97 -14.18
CA ALA A 314 -10.02 -38.22 -13.58
C ALA A 314 -8.86 -38.83 -14.38
N GLU A 315 -8.94 -38.78 -15.72
CA GLU A 315 -7.86 -39.21 -16.61
C GLU A 315 -6.59 -38.36 -16.40
N VAL A 316 -6.72 -37.03 -16.40
CA VAL A 316 -5.61 -36.11 -16.10
C VAL A 316 -5.01 -36.41 -14.72
N GLY A 317 -5.84 -36.62 -13.71
CA GLY A 317 -5.39 -36.96 -12.36
C GLY A 317 -4.63 -38.30 -12.29
N THR A 318 -4.96 -39.27 -13.14
CA THR A 318 -4.27 -40.56 -13.24
C THR A 318 -2.87 -40.36 -13.83
N TRP A 319 -2.77 -39.62 -14.93
CA TRP A 319 -1.48 -39.30 -15.55
C TRP A 319 -0.61 -38.43 -14.66
N GLN A 320 -1.18 -37.46 -13.92
CA GLN A 320 -0.41 -36.68 -12.95
C GLN A 320 0.26 -37.56 -11.89
N LYS A 321 -0.43 -38.58 -11.38
CA LYS A 321 0.14 -39.53 -10.41
C LYS A 321 1.20 -40.45 -11.01
N ALA A 322 1.05 -40.81 -12.29
CA ALA A 322 1.98 -41.69 -12.99
C ALA A 322 3.26 -40.97 -13.42
N LEU A 323 3.15 -39.68 -13.79
CA LEU A 323 4.23 -38.88 -14.34
C LEU A 323 4.96 -38.05 -13.29
N TRP A 324 4.45 -37.95 -12.05
CA TRP A 324 5.04 -37.13 -11.02
C TRP A 324 5.08 -37.81 -9.66
N LYS A 325 6.17 -37.56 -8.95
CA LYS A 325 6.37 -37.98 -7.56
C LYS A 325 6.64 -36.76 -6.69
N PHE A 326 5.95 -36.70 -5.54
CA PHE A 326 6.23 -35.72 -4.50
C PHE A 326 7.26 -36.26 -3.50
N SER A 327 8.31 -35.49 -3.27
CA SER A 327 9.41 -35.80 -2.36
C SER A 327 9.28 -35.03 -1.05
N SER A 328 9.85 -35.56 0.03
CA SER A 328 9.79 -34.91 1.35
C SER A 328 10.70 -33.68 1.41
N ILE A 329 10.14 -32.53 1.78
CA ILE A 329 10.87 -31.24 1.83
C ILE A 329 12.13 -31.32 2.71
N GLY A 330 12.08 -32.00 3.87
CA GLY A 330 13.22 -32.10 4.79
C GLY A 330 14.40 -32.94 4.30
N HIS A 331 14.24 -33.65 3.18
CA HIS A 331 15.27 -34.49 2.57
C HIS A 331 15.88 -33.87 1.31
N ILE A 332 15.37 -32.73 0.86
CA ILE A 332 15.87 -32.05 -0.34
C ILE A 332 17.30 -31.54 -0.09
N GLY A 333 18.21 -31.85 -1.01
CA GLY A 333 19.61 -31.39 -0.94
C GLY A 333 20.53 -32.21 -0.04
N ARG A 334 20.05 -33.30 0.57
CA ARG A 334 20.93 -34.27 1.26
C ARG A 334 21.71 -35.09 0.23
N ALA A 335 22.91 -35.56 0.60
CA ALA A 335 23.69 -36.48 -0.24
C ALA A 335 22.86 -37.76 -0.53
N GLY A 336 22.60 -38.03 -1.80
CA GLY A 336 21.73 -39.14 -2.25
C GLY A 336 20.22 -38.90 -2.06
N GLY A 337 19.80 -37.71 -1.63
CA GLY A 337 18.39 -37.32 -1.46
C GLY A 337 17.78 -36.68 -2.71
N PRO A 338 16.46 -36.41 -2.70
CA PRO A 338 15.78 -35.73 -3.80
C PRO A 338 16.32 -34.31 -4.00
N THR A 339 16.30 -33.83 -5.24
CA THR A 339 16.78 -32.48 -5.57
C THR A 339 15.68 -31.42 -5.57
N ARG A 340 14.42 -31.87 -5.66
CA ARG A 340 13.25 -31.01 -5.80
C ARG A 340 12.04 -31.66 -5.12
N TRP A 341 11.06 -30.85 -4.78
CA TRP A 341 9.83 -31.31 -4.13
C TRP A 341 8.92 -32.10 -5.08
N LEU A 342 8.90 -31.76 -6.37
CA LEU A 342 8.12 -32.43 -7.40
C LEU A 342 9.06 -32.97 -8.49
N GLU A 343 9.16 -34.28 -8.62
CA GLU A 343 10.09 -34.97 -9.53
C GLU A 343 9.32 -35.64 -10.68
N PRO A 344 9.79 -35.49 -11.93
CA PRO A 344 9.21 -36.22 -13.05
C PRO A 344 9.52 -37.71 -12.93
N VAL A 345 8.56 -38.55 -13.27
CA VAL A 345 8.67 -40.00 -13.38
C VAL A 345 8.52 -40.36 -14.85
N THR A 346 9.45 -41.15 -15.37
CA THR A 346 9.35 -41.69 -16.73
C THR A 346 8.77 -43.11 -16.63
N PRO A 347 7.50 -43.32 -17.01
CA PRO A 347 6.88 -44.65 -16.97
C PRO A 347 7.33 -45.56 -18.13
N ILE A 348 8.14 -45.04 -19.06
CA ILE A 348 8.63 -45.80 -20.22
C ILE A 348 9.69 -46.80 -19.74
N GLN A 349 9.41 -48.08 -19.94
CA GLN A 349 10.29 -49.19 -19.62
C GLN A 349 10.43 -50.09 -20.84
N SER A 350 11.63 -50.63 -21.09
CA SER A 350 11.89 -51.57 -22.18
C SER A 350 11.35 -52.99 -21.90
N SER A 351 10.97 -53.29 -20.66
CA SER A 351 10.39 -54.55 -20.24
C SER A 351 9.67 -54.36 -18.90
N GLN A 352 8.47 -54.94 -18.75
CA GLN A 352 7.72 -54.91 -17.51
C GLN A 352 7.14 -56.28 -17.20
N GLU A 353 7.30 -56.75 -15.96
CA GLU A 353 6.59 -57.92 -15.45
C GLU A 353 5.26 -57.45 -14.84
N PHE A 354 4.16 -58.11 -15.17
CA PHE A 354 2.86 -57.85 -14.56
C PHE A 354 2.19 -59.16 -14.15
N SER A 355 1.34 -59.08 -13.13
CA SER A 355 0.54 -60.19 -12.63
C SER A 355 -0.87 -59.71 -12.34
N MET A 356 -1.86 -60.49 -12.73
CA MET A 356 -3.27 -60.23 -12.48
C MET A 356 -3.85 -61.39 -11.68
N ALA A 357 -4.63 -61.08 -10.65
CA ALA A 357 -5.42 -62.09 -9.95
C ALA A 357 -6.59 -62.50 -10.85
N LEU A 358 -6.78 -63.81 -11.02
CA LEU A 358 -7.91 -64.36 -11.76
C LEU A 358 -9.02 -64.68 -10.76
N THR A 359 -10.16 -64.01 -10.90
CA THR A 359 -11.32 -64.21 -10.04
C THR A 359 -12.36 -65.04 -10.79
N ASP A 360 -12.92 -66.04 -10.11
CA ASP A 360 -14.03 -66.85 -10.63
C ASP A 360 -15.26 -65.94 -10.85
N PRO A 361 -15.84 -65.89 -12.07
CA PRO A 361 -17.04 -65.10 -12.34
C PRO A 361 -18.29 -65.61 -11.60
N GLY A 362 -18.27 -66.80 -11.00
CA GLY A 362 -19.26 -67.26 -10.01
C GLY A 362 -20.63 -67.66 -10.57
N ASN A 363 -20.81 -67.55 -11.88
CA ASN A 363 -22.04 -67.86 -12.63
C ASN A 363 -21.88 -69.06 -13.58
N GLY A 364 -20.73 -69.75 -13.55
CA GLY A 364 -20.41 -70.85 -14.47
C GLY A 364 -20.03 -70.41 -15.88
N GLU A 365 -19.81 -69.10 -16.10
CA GLU A 365 -19.30 -68.58 -17.37
C GLU A 365 -17.78 -68.72 -17.46
N ASP A 366 -17.26 -68.80 -18.69
CA ASP A 366 -15.83 -68.85 -18.96
C ASP A 366 -15.15 -67.49 -18.68
N LEU A 367 -14.08 -67.51 -17.89
CA LEU A 367 -13.21 -66.33 -17.73
C LEU A 367 -12.34 -66.14 -18.97
N THR A 368 -12.64 -65.12 -19.78
CA THR A 368 -11.86 -64.78 -20.98
C THR A 368 -10.86 -63.65 -20.71
N ILE A 369 -9.60 -63.84 -21.08
CA ILE A 369 -8.52 -62.87 -20.89
C ILE A 369 -7.86 -62.55 -22.23
N TYR A 370 -7.71 -61.25 -22.52
CA TYR A 370 -7.02 -60.77 -23.71
C TYR A 370 -5.68 -60.13 -23.35
N LEU A 371 -4.64 -60.47 -24.11
CA LEU A 371 -3.39 -59.70 -24.13
C LEU A 371 -3.45 -58.75 -25.32
N ALA A 372 -3.47 -57.45 -25.04
CA ALA A 372 -3.51 -56.41 -26.05
C ALA A 372 -2.26 -55.52 -25.94
N ALA A 373 -1.74 -55.11 -27.08
CA ALA A 373 -0.72 -54.09 -27.22
C ALA A 373 -1.27 -53.01 -28.17
N GLY A 374 -0.89 -51.76 -27.94
CA GLY A 374 -1.25 -50.64 -28.79
C GLY A 374 0.00 -49.82 -29.13
N THR A 375 -0.12 -48.99 -30.16
CA THR A 375 0.97 -48.19 -30.74
C THR A 375 1.31 -46.93 -29.95
N ALA A 376 0.74 -46.74 -28.76
CA ALA A 376 0.87 -45.49 -27.99
C ALA A 376 0.55 -44.19 -28.78
N GLY A 377 -0.10 -44.29 -29.96
CA GLY A 377 -0.53 -43.17 -30.79
C GLY A 377 0.46 -42.71 -31.88
N ASP A 378 1.63 -43.32 -32.05
CA ASP A 378 2.61 -42.92 -33.10
C ASP A 378 2.59 -43.79 -34.36
N GLY A 379 1.94 -44.96 -34.30
CA GLY A 379 1.80 -45.89 -35.43
C GLY A 379 2.45 -47.23 -35.13
N ASP A 380 2.31 -48.23 -35.98
CA ASP A 380 2.89 -49.57 -35.76
C ASP A 380 4.24 -49.78 -36.46
N ASP A 381 4.77 -48.73 -37.12
CA ASP A 381 6.03 -48.79 -37.86
C ASP A 381 7.23 -49.02 -36.92
N GLY A 382 7.73 -50.27 -36.92
CA GLY A 382 8.88 -50.69 -36.11
C GLY A 382 8.54 -51.14 -34.70
N ASP A 383 7.25 -51.17 -34.34
CA ASP A 383 6.79 -51.56 -33.02
C ASP A 383 6.74 -53.09 -32.84
N HIS A 384 7.35 -53.55 -31.74
CA HIS A 384 7.38 -54.97 -31.39
C HIS A 384 7.09 -55.18 -29.90
N VAL A 385 5.99 -55.88 -29.59
CA VAL A 385 5.67 -56.33 -28.23
C VAL A 385 5.91 -57.83 -28.10
N LEU A 386 6.74 -58.20 -27.14
CA LEU A 386 7.10 -59.60 -26.88
C LEU A 386 6.59 -60.06 -25.51
N TRP A 387 5.57 -60.91 -25.52
CA TRP A 387 5.06 -61.55 -24.30
C TRP A 387 5.96 -62.72 -23.88
N LYS A 388 6.75 -62.55 -22.82
CA LYS A 388 7.72 -63.56 -22.37
C LYS A 388 7.17 -64.41 -21.22
N LYS A 389 7.12 -65.74 -21.43
CA LYS A 389 6.83 -66.76 -20.40
C LYS A 389 5.53 -66.49 -19.59
N PRO A 390 4.37 -66.31 -20.24
CA PRO A 390 3.11 -66.16 -19.50
C PRO A 390 2.74 -67.47 -18.80
N ARG A 391 2.24 -67.38 -17.55
CA ARG A 391 1.99 -68.54 -16.68
C ARG A 391 0.90 -68.26 -15.64
N LEU A 392 0.11 -69.28 -15.29
CA LEU A 392 -0.78 -69.27 -14.13
C LEU A 392 0.00 -69.61 -12.87
N ARG A 393 -0.31 -68.91 -11.78
CA ARG A 393 0.33 -69.12 -10.47
C ARG A 393 -0.76 -69.37 -9.43
N MET A 394 -0.60 -70.44 -8.66
CA MET A 394 -1.46 -70.74 -7.51
C MET A 394 -0.59 -71.00 -6.29
N ALA A 395 -1.01 -70.52 -5.12
CA ALA A 395 -0.23 -70.64 -3.89
C ALA A 395 0.03 -72.12 -3.55
N GLY A 396 1.28 -72.47 -3.28
CA GLY A 396 1.68 -73.84 -2.94
C GLY A 396 1.70 -74.82 -4.12
N GLN A 397 1.45 -74.37 -5.35
CA GLN A 397 1.47 -75.23 -6.54
C GLN A 397 2.53 -74.78 -7.57
N PRO A 398 3.02 -75.70 -8.44
CA PRO A 398 3.89 -75.35 -9.55
C PRO A 398 3.21 -74.34 -10.50
N ASN A 399 4.00 -73.44 -11.08
CA ASN A 399 3.50 -72.53 -12.12
C ASN A 399 3.11 -73.32 -13.37
N ILE A 400 1.97 -72.99 -13.98
CA ILE A 400 1.48 -73.63 -15.20
C ILE A 400 1.72 -72.67 -16.37
N PRO A 401 2.64 -72.95 -17.30
CA PRO A 401 2.81 -72.11 -18.49
C PRO A 401 1.51 -72.05 -19.31
N LEU A 402 1.14 -70.89 -19.85
CA LEU A 402 -0.12 -70.77 -20.60
C LEU A 402 -0.20 -71.74 -21.80
N ARG A 403 0.95 -72.02 -22.44
CA ARG A 403 1.04 -73.01 -23.53
C ARG A 403 0.63 -74.43 -23.13
N ASP A 404 0.67 -74.76 -21.83
CA ASP A 404 0.43 -76.11 -21.32
C ASP A 404 -0.99 -76.24 -20.73
N VAL A 405 -1.76 -75.14 -20.65
CA VAL A 405 -3.10 -75.10 -20.02
C VAL A 405 -4.10 -75.98 -20.77
N ALA A 406 -4.14 -75.94 -22.10
CA ALA A 406 -5.07 -76.74 -22.89
C ALA A 406 -4.85 -78.24 -22.69
N SER A 407 -3.58 -78.68 -22.71
CA SER A 407 -3.21 -80.08 -22.46
C SER A 407 -3.53 -80.52 -21.03
N LEU A 408 -3.39 -79.61 -20.05
CA LEU A 408 -3.77 -79.88 -18.66
C LEU A 408 -5.28 -80.03 -18.51
N GLN A 409 -6.07 -79.16 -19.14
CA GLN A 409 -7.53 -79.22 -19.13
C GLN A 409 -8.04 -80.55 -19.71
N GLN A 410 -7.53 -80.96 -20.87
CA GLN A 410 -7.91 -82.24 -21.49
C GLN A 410 -7.61 -83.45 -20.58
N ARG A 411 -6.49 -83.43 -19.86
CA ARG A 411 -6.15 -84.49 -18.90
C ARG A 411 -7.08 -84.50 -17.68
N LEU A 412 -7.47 -83.32 -17.19
CA LEU A 412 -8.43 -83.20 -16.09
C LEU A 412 -9.82 -83.66 -16.49
N ASP A 413 -10.27 -83.35 -17.70
CA ASP A 413 -11.56 -83.79 -18.22
C ASP A 413 -11.61 -85.30 -18.38
N ASN A 414 -10.56 -85.91 -18.94
CA ASN A 414 -10.44 -87.38 -19.02
C ASN A 414 -10.48 -88.03 -17.63
N TYR A 415 -9.81 -87.43 -16.63
CA TYR A 415 -9.82 -87.94 -15.25
C TYR A 415 -11.17 -87.76 -14.54
N ARG A 416 -12.00 -86.80 -14.96
CA ARG A 416 -13.36 -86.60 -14.42
C ARG A 416 -14.40 -87.49 -15.08
N SER A 417 -14.11 -88.01 -16.28
CA SER A 417 -14.97 -88.93 -17.03
C SER A 417 -14.74 -90.42 -16.71
N GLU A 418 -13.68 -90.74 -15.98
CA GLU A 418 -13.46 -92.03 -15.29
C GLU A 418 -14.08 -91.99 -13.89
#